data_AF-A0A183HW07-F1
#
_entry.id   AF-A0A183HW07-F1
#
_cell.length_a   1.000
_cell.length_b   1.000
_cell.length_c   1.000
_cell.angle_alpha   90.00
_cell.angle_beta   90.00
_cell.angle_gamma   90.00
#
_symmetry.space_group_name_H-M   'P 1'
#
loop_
_entity.id
_entity.type
_entity.pdbx_description
1 polymer ?
#
loop_
_entity_poly.entity_id
_entity_poly.type
_entity_poly.pdbx_seq_one_letter_code
_entity_poly.pdbx_strand_id
1 'polypeptide(L)'
;MIYPKKVRRSFFVNFTNITHVGWYSSLVYVLEKLLYVANTILQLYVVNTFVGDGTLFWGYQLLKDLWLERDWTITGHFPRVVYCDYMRHELANVQHKTVQCALVINILNEKIFALLSAWLLILLAINVVSAIYTSVILFMLTSREHSVLNYLQV
;
A
#
# COMPACT_ATOMS: atom_id res chain seq x y z
N MET A 1 18.25 -67.01 -8.49
CA MET A 1 18.76 -65.69 -8.05
C MET A 1 17.93 -64.61 -8.72
N ILE A 2 17.26 -63.73 -7.97
CA ILE A 2 17.04 -62.28 -8.20
C ILE A 2 15.89 -61.80 -7.26
N TYR A 3 16.15 -60.67 -6.61
CA TYR A 3 15.56 -60.08 -5.40
C TYR A 3 14.07 -59.69 -5.46
N PRO A 4 13.38 -59.57 -4.29
CA PRO A 4 12.05 -58.96 -4.20
C PRO A 4 12.13 -57.42 -4.19
N LYS A 5 11.30 -56.72 -4.97
CA LYS A 5 11.15 -55.25 -4.87
C LYS A 5 9.81 -54.86 -4.24
N LYS A 6 9.88 -54.43 -2.97
CA LYS A 6 8.87 -53.63 -2.26
C LYS A 6 8.65 -52.30 -3.03
N VAL A 7 7.61 -52.21 -3.85
CA VAL A 7 7.17 -50.97 -4.54
C VAL A 7 5.67 -50.75 -4.31
N ARG A 8 5.24 -50.69 -3.05
CA ARG A 8 3.83 -50.39 -2.72
C ARG A 8 3.65 -49.37 -1.58
N ARG A 9 4.75 -48.79 -1.07
CA ARG A 9 4.73 -47.77 0.01
C ARG A 9 5.15 -46.37 -0.43
N SER A 10 5.67 -46.19 -1.65
CA SER A 10 6.19 -44.90 -2.17
C SER A 10 5.12 -44.06 -2.89
N PHE A 11 4.17 -44.71 -3.58
CA PHE A 11 3.17 -44.01 -4.39
C PHE A 11 2.20 -43.15 -3.55
N PHE A 12 1.76 -43.66 -2.40
CA PHE A 12 0.83 -42.93 -1.52
C PHE A 12 1.49 -41.75 -0.79
N VAL A 13 2.76 -41.88 -0.38
CA VAL A 13 3.53 -40.82 0.30
C VAL A 13 3.93 -39.70 -0.68
N ASN A 14 4.22 -40.03 -1.94
CA ASN A 14 4.48 -39.04 -2.98
C ASN A 14 3.21 -38.28 -3.39
N PHE A 15 2.05 -38.93 -3.41
CA PHE A 15 0.78 -38.25 -3.72
C PHE A 15 0.36 -37.27 -2.62
N THR A 16 0.54 -37.65 -1.34
CA THR A 16 0.32 -36.73 -0.21
C THR A 16 1.32 -35.57 -0.20
N ASN A 17 2.59 -35.79 -0.56
CA ASN A 17 3.57 -34.70 -0.66
C ASN A 17 3.31 -33.79 -1.87
N ILE A 18 2.90 -34.31 -3.02
CA ILE A 18 2.60 -33.52 -4.22
C ILE A 18 1.35 -32.64 -4.02
N THR A 19 0.31 -33.17 -3.38
CA THR A 19 -0.91 -32.40 -3.04
C THR A 19 -0.66 -31.38 -1.93
N HIS A 20 0.16 -31.72 -0.93
CA HIS A 20 0.56 -30.79 0.14
C HIS A 20 1.47 -29.67 -0.35
N VAL A 21 2.37 -29.95 -1.32
CA VAL A 21 3.20 -28.93 -1.99
C VAL A 21 2.34 -27.98 -2.84
N GLY A 22 1.31 -28.49 -3.51
CA GLY A 22 0.35 -27.68 -4.25
C GLY A 22 -0.43 -26.70 -3.35
N TRP A 23 -1.04 -27.23 -2.28
CA TRP A 23 -1.79 -26.43 -1.29
C TRP A 23 -0.90 -25.37 -0.62
N TYR A 24 0.32 -25.76 -0.22
CA TYR A 24 1.29 -24.85 0.40
C TYR A 24 1.69 -23.71 -0.55
N SER A 25 1.99 -24.01 -1.81
CA SER A 25 2.34 -23.01 -2.82
C SER A 25 1.22 -22.00 -3.04
N SER A 26 -0.03 -22.48 -3.13
CA SER A 26 -1.20 -21.62 -3.29
C SER A 26 -1.48 -20.73 -2.07
N LEU A 27 -1.28 -21.24 -0.85
CA LEU A 27 -1.38 -20.46 0.39
C LEU A 27 -0.34 -19.35 0.47
N VAL A 28 0.93 -19.68 0.16
CA VAL A 28 2.03 -18.70 0.15
C VAL A 28 1.76 -17.60 -0.89
N TYR A 29 1.23 -17.97 -2.06
CA TYR A 29 0.87 -16.99 -3.10
C TYR A 29 -0.25 -16.03 -2.67
N VAL A 30 -1.29 -16.52 -2.00
CA VAL A 30 -2.35 -15.65 -1.43
C VAL A 30 -1.79 -14.76 -0.33
N LEU A 31 -0.94 -15.30 0.54
CA LEU A 31 -0.29 -14.54 1.62
C LEU A 31 0.59 -13.42 1.06
N GLU A 32 1.37 -13.69 0.00
CA GLU A 32 2.17 -12.68 -0.70
C GLU A 32 1.31 -11.52 -1.20
N LYS A 33 0.16 -11.82 -1.82
CA LYS A 33 -0.79 -10.79 -2.30
C LYS A 33 -1.36 -9.94 -1.15
N LEU A 34 -1.71 -10.57 -0.03
CA LEU A 34 -2.16 -9.85 1.17
C LEU A 34 -1.05 -8.96 1.76
N LEU A 35 0.20 -9.46 1.79
CA LEU A 35 1.36 -8.70 2.25
C LEU A 35 1.64 -7.49 1.37
N TYR A 36 1.49 -7.59 0.04
CA TYR A 36 1.60 -6.43 -0.84
C TYR A 36 0.55 -5.37 -0.54
N VAL A 37 -0.72 -5.76 -0.36
CA VAL A 37 -1.79 -4.82 0.02
C VAL A 37 -1.47 -4.17 1.36
N ALA A 38 -1.08 -4.95 2.37
CA ALA A 38 -0.70 -4.43 3.68
C ALA A 38 0.49 -3.46 3.61
N ASN A 39 1.51 -3.77 2.80
CA ASN A 39 2.67 -2.92 2.59
C ASN A 39 2.26 -1.58 1.94
N THR A 40 1.41 -1.60 0.91
CA THR A 40 0.93 -0.36 0.28
C THR A 40 0.09 0.47 1.25
N ILE A 41 -0.76 -0.15 2.07
CA ILE A 41 -1.52 0.56 3.13
C ILE A 41 -0.59 1.18 4.16
N LEU A 42 0.44 0.45 4.60
CA LEU A 42 1.43 0.97 5.54
C LEU A 42 2.19 2.16 4.96
N GLN A 43 2.63 2.09 3.71
CA GLN A 43 3.28 3.19 3.01
C GLN A 43 2.37 4.42 2.93
N LEU A 44 1.09 4.22 2.61
CA LEU A 44 0.10 5.28 2.58
C LEU A 44 -0.15 5.90 3.97
N TYR A 45 -0.17 5.08 5.02
CA TYR A 45 -0.29 5.54 6.41
C TYR A 45 0.92 6.38 6.84
N VAL A 46 2.14 5.94 6.50
CA VAL A 46 3.37 6.68 6.79
C VAL A 46 3.32 8.05 6.12
N VAL A 47 2.99 8.10 4.83
CA VAL A 47 2.87 9.38 4.09
C VAL A 47 1.81 10.29 4.74
N ASN A 48 0.64 9.76 5.09
CA ASN A 48 -0.39 10.55 5.77
C ASN A 48 0.06 11.10 7.13
N THR A 49 0.84 10.34 7.89
CA THR A 49 1.29 10.75 9.23
C THR A 49 2.35 11.84 9.15
N PHE A 50 3.21 11.81 8.13
CA PHE A 50 4.27 12.81 7.96
C PHE A 50 3.75 14.14 7.39
N VAL A 51 2.68 14.11 6.59
CA VAL A 51 2.33 15.20 5.68
C VAL A 51 0.93 15.77 5.98
N GLY A 52 0.00 14.93 6.43
CA GLY A 52 -1.40 15.28 6.64
C GLY A 52 -1.86 15.17 8.09
N ASP A 53 -3.18 15.23 8.28
CA ASP A 53 -3.80 15.29 9.61
C ASP A 53 -3.98 13.90 10.26
N GLY A 54 -3.30 12.88 9.72
CA GLY A 54 -3.40 11.49 10.17
C GLY A 54 -4.64 10.74 9.68
N THR A 55 -5.51 11.34 8.86
CA THR A 55 -6.69 10.66 8.30
C THR A 55 -6.34 9.83 7.08
N LEU A 56 -6.75 8.56 7.02
CA LEU A 56 -6.45 7.64 5.91
C LEU A 56 -6.86 8.17 4.52
N PHE A 57 -7.88 9.02 4.45
CA PHE A 57 -8.38 9.62 3.20
C PHE A 57 -7.69 10.92 2.79
N TRP A 58 -6.73 11.42 3.56
CA TRP A 58 -6.04 12.67 3.28
C TRP A 58 -5.38 12.68 1.90
N GLY A 59 -4.73 11.60 1.48
CA GLY A 59 -4.12 11.51 0.14
C GLY A 59 -5.13 11.67 -1.02
N TYR A 60 -6.37 11.17 -0.86
CA TYR A 60 -7.44 11.37 -1.85
C TYR A 60 -7.97 12.81 -1.81
N GLN A 61 -8.14 13.36 -0.60
CA GLN A 61 -8.62 14.72 -0.42
C GLN A 61 -7.64 15.75 -0.98
N LEU A 62 -6.34 15.57 -0.75
CA LEU A 62 -5.27 16.39 -1.32
C LEU A 62 -5.36 16.42 -2.86
N LEU A 63 -5.50 15.25 -3.49
CA LEU A 63 -5.62 15.16 -4.95
C LEU A 63 -6.89 15.84 -5.47
N LYS A 64 -8.00 15.67 -4.75
CA LYS A 64 -9.27 16.32 -5.10
C LYS A 64 -9.17 17.84 -5.00
N ASP A 65 -8.53 18.36 -3.96
CA ASP A 65 -8.38 19.79 -3.75
C ASP A 65 -7.40 20.42 -4.75
N LEU A 66 -6.36 19.68 -5.17
CA LEU A 66 -5.48 20.06 -6.28
C LEU A 66 -6.22 20.09 -7.62
N TRP A 67 -7.11 19.14 -7.87
CA TRP A 67 -7.90 19.10 -9.11
C TRP A 67 -8.94 20.23 -9.15
N LEU A 68 -9.50 20.60 -8.00
CA LEU A 68 -10.43 21.71 -7.86
C LEU A 68 -9.75 23.08 -7.73
N GLU A 69 -8.42 23.15 -7.93
CA GLU A 69 -7.62 24.38 -7.85
C GLU A 69 -7.80 25.15 -6.51
N ARG A 70 -8.04 24.44 -5.40
CA ARG A 70 -8.09 25.09 -4.08
C ARG A 70 -6.68 25.39 -3.60
N ASP A 71 -6.39 26.67 -3.43
CA ASP A 71 -5.09 27.11 -2.92
C ASP A 71 -4.89 26.84 -1.42
N TRP A 72 -3.62 26.80 -1.02
CA TRP A 72 -3.13 26.67 0.36
C TRP A 72 -3.71 27.72 1.32
N THR A 73 -4.19 28.86 0.80
CA THR A 73 -4.84 29.91 1.60
C THR A 73 -6.17 29.47 2.20
N ILE A 74 -6.82 28.48 1.59
CA ILE A 74 -8.13 27.95 2.00
C ILE A 74 -7.97 26.66 2.80
N THR A 75 -7.03 25.79 2.38
CA THR A 75 -6.80 24.49 3.03
C THR A 75 -5.86 24.57 4.23
N GLY A 76 -5.00 25.59 4.30
CA GLY A 76 -4.03 25.77 5.37
C GLY A 76 -2.84 24.80 5.31
N HIS A 77 -2.82 23.86 4.36
CA HIS A 77 -1.70 22.95 4.15
C HIS A 77 -0.62 23.60 3.29
N PHE A 78 0.64 23.44 3.71
CA PHE A 78 1.84 23.90 3.01
C PHE A 78 1.84 25.40 2.61
N PRO A 79 2.00 26.35 3.56
CA PRO A 79 2.06 27.78 3.26
C PRO A 79 3.27 28.13 2.39
N ARG A 80 3.02 28.84 1.29
CA ARG A 80 4.08 29.26 0.34
C ARG A 80 4.74 30.57 0.77
N VAL A 81 4.08 31.35 1.62
CA VAL A 81 4.57 32.61 2.18
C VAL A 81 4.37 32.59 3.70
N VAL A 82 5.41 32.97 4.44
CA VAL A 82 5.40 33.05 5.91
C VAL A 82 5.89 34.43 6.37
N TYR A 83 5.41 34.88 7.52
CA TYR A 83 5.89 36.10 8.17
C TYR A 83 6.96 35.73 9.19
N CYS A 84 8.12 36.34 9.09
CA CYS A 84 9.24 36.12 10.00
C CYS A 84 9.53 37.41 10.77
N ASP A 85 9.57 37.28 12.10
CA ASP A 85 9.91 38.37 13.00
C ASP A 85 11.39 38.30 13.33
N TYR A 86 12.11 39.37 13.06
CA TYR A 86 13.51 39.48 13.45
C TYR A 86 13.71 40.71 14.34
N MET A 87 14.59 40.55 15.33
CA MET A 87 14.95 41.61 16.26
C MET A 87 16.24 42.26 15.78
N ARG A 88 16.20 43.59 15.61
CA ARG A 88 17.42 44.38 15.35
C ARG A 88 17.86 45.05 16.64
N HIS A 89 19.08 44.73 17.07
CA HIS A 89 19.72 45.41 18.20
C HIS A 89 20.35 46.71 17.69
N GLU A 90 19.78 47.86 18.08
CA GLU A 90 20.48 49.14 18.01
C GLU A 90 21.01 49.52 19.40
N LEU A 91 22.04 50.38 19.45
CA LEU A 91 22.81 50.71 20.68
C LEU A 91 21.96 51.13 21.91
N ALA A 92 20.68 51.50 21.72
CA ALA A 92 19.78 51.92 22.80
C ALA A 92 18.34 51.38 22.71
N ASN A 93 17.97 50.63 21.67
CA ASN A 93 16.60 50.13 21.50
C ASN A 93 16.53 48.85 20.67
N VAL A 94 15.71 47.89 21.09
CA VAL A 94 15.42 46.68 20.32
C VAL A 94 14.18 46.94 19.47
N GLN A 95 14.32 46.87 18.16
CA GLN A 95 13.23 47.09 17.21
C GLN A 95 12.79 45.76 16.61
N HIS A 96 11.51 45.44 16.76
CA HIS A 96 10.88 44.27 16.13
C HIS A 96 10.35 44.69 14.75
N LYS A 97 10.73 43.94 13.71
CA LYS A 97 10.26 44.14 12.34
C LYS A 97 9.84 42.78 11.76
N THR A 98 8.72 42.79 11.04
CA THR A 98 8.12 41.63 10.38
C THR A 98 8.44 41.67 8.89
N VAL A 99 8.96 40.59 8.32
CA VAL A 99 9.22 40.48 6.87
C VAL A 99 8.47 39.30 6.27
N GLN A 100 8.13 39.42 4.98
CA GLN A 100 7.55 38.32 4.22
C GLN A 100 8.67 37.46 3.63
N CYS A 101 8.65 36.16 3.93
CA CYS A 101 9.57 35.18 3.39
C CYS A 101 8.82 34.21 2.47
N ALA A 102 9.39 33.92 1.30
CA ALA A 102 8.88 32.89 0.40
C ALA A 102 9.51 31.53 0.74
N LEU A 103 8.68 30.50 0.94
CA LEU A 103 9.14 29.17 1.32
C LEU A 103 9.10 28.23 0.10
N VAL A 104 10.10 28.37 -0.77
CA VAL A 104 10.18 27.63 -2.05
C VAL A 104 10.26 26.10 -1.86
N ILE A 105 10.79 25.63 -0.74
CA ILE A 105 10.85 24.20 -0.41
C ILE A 105 9.43 23.62 -0.29
N ASN A 106 8.47 24.42 0.19
CA ASN A 106 7.14 23.94 0.51
C ASN A 106 6.29 23.68 -0.74
N ILE A 107 6.45 24.51 -1.77
CA ILE A 107 5.78 24.30 -3.06
C ILE A 107 6.31 23.06 -3.77
N LEU A 108 7.59 22.73 -3.61
CA LEU A 108 8.16 21.49 -4.14
C LEU A 108 7.61 20.27 -3.39
N ASN A 109 7.58 20.33 -2.06
CA ASN A 109 7.01 19.27 -1.22
C ASN A 109 5.54 19.01 -1.56
N GLU A 110 4.72 20.06 -1.73
CA GLU A 110 3.31 19.95 -2.12
C GLU A 110 3.14 19.08 -3.38
N LYS A 111 3.96 19.32 -4.42
CA LYS A 111 3.84 18.58 -5.68
C LYS A 111 4.41 17.16 -5.60
N ILE A 112 5.52 16.96 -4.90
CA ILE A 112 6.12 15.63 -4.72
C ILE A 112 5.15 14.73 -3.93
N PHE A 113 4.59 15.20 -2.83
CA PHE A 113 3.65 14.43 -2.02
C PHE A 113 2.33 14.16 -2.72
N ALA A 114 1.84 15.09 -3.55
CA ALA A 114 0.70 14.84 -4.41
C ALA A 114 0.95 13.70 -5.40
N LEU A 115 2.08 13.72 -6.11
CA LEU A 115 2.45 12.67 -7.06
C LEU A 115 2.63 11.31 -6.37
N LEU A 116 3.31 11.29 -5.21
CA LEU A 116 3.49 10.08 -4.40
C LEU A 116 2.16 9.50 -3.92
N SER A 117 1.25 10.36 -3.44
CA SER A 117 -0.07 9.94 -2.97
C SER A 117 -0.93 9.38 -4.11
N ALA A 118 -0.90 10.01 -5.29
CA ALA A 118 -1.58 9.49 -6.49
C ALA A 118 -1.04 8.12 -6.90
N TRP A 119 0.28 7.98 -6.91
CA TRP A 119 0.95 6.74 -7.25
C TRP A 119 0.60 5.59 -6.29
N LEU A 120 0.65 5.85 -4.99
CA LEU A 120 0.31 4.85 -3.97
C LEU A 120 -1.16 4.43 -4.03
N LEU A 121 -2.08 5.34 -4.32
CA LEU A 121 -3.50 5.01 -4.51
C LEU A 121 -3.72 4.12 -5.75
N ILE A 122 -3.02 4.38 -6.86
CA ILE A 122 -3.07 3.53 -8.05
C ILE A 122 -2.49 2.14 -7.75
N LEU A 123 -1.33 2.07 -7.09
CA LEU A 123 -0.74 0.80 -6.68
C LEU A 123 -1.65 0.01 -5.74
N LEU A 124 -2.32 0.68 -4.79
CA LEU A 124 -3.28 0.05 -3.90
C LEU A 124 -4.43 -0.57 -4.70
N ALA A 125 -5.00 0.16 -5.66
CA ALA A 125 -6.07 -0.37 -6.52
C ALA A 125 -5.62 -1.61 -7.31
N ILE A 126 -4.43 -1.58 -7.92
CA ILE A 126 -3.88 -2.72 -8.67
C ILE A 126 -3.67 -3.93 -7.76
N ASN A 127 -3.07 -3.74 -6.58
CA ASN A 127 -2.81 -4.82 -5.63
C ASN A 127 -4.11 -5.43 -5.09
N VAL A 128 -5.13 -4.61 -4.79
CA VAL A 128 -6.45 -5.09 -4.36
C VAL A 128 -7.14 -5.90 -5.44
N VAL A 129 -7.16 -5.42 -6.70
CA VAL A 129 -7.75 -6.18 -7.81
C VAL A 129 -7.00 -7.51 -8.01
N SER A 130 -5.68 -7.50 -7.96
CA SER A 130 -4.88 -8.73 -8.06
C SER A 130 -5.19 -9.70 -6.93
N ALA A 131 -5.34 -9.23 -5.69
CA ALA A 131 -5.64 -10.07 -4.54
C ALA A 131 -7.05 -10.70 -4.64
N ILE A 132 -8.05 -9.91 -5.08
CA ILE A 132 -9.42 -10.40 -5.30
C ILE A 132 -9.43 -11.45 -6.41
N TYR A 133 -8.78 -11.17 -7.55
CA TYR A 133 -8.72 -12.10 -8.69
C TYR A 133 -8.12 -13.45 -8.28
N THR A 134 -6.99 -13.44 -7.57
CA THR A 134 -6.35 -14.66 -7.06
C THR A 134 -7.24 -15.40 -6.08
N SER A 135 -7.92 -14.68 -5.17
CA SER A 135 -8.82 -15.30 -4.18
C SER A 135 -10.01 -15.99 -4.83
N VAL A 136 -10.62 -15.37 -5.84
CA VAL A 136 -11.76 -15.94 -6.59
C VAL A 136 -11.32 -17.19 -7.35
N ILE A 137 -10.19 -17.16 -8.04
CA ILE A 137 -9.66 -18.32 -8.76
C ILE A 137 -9.40 -19.49 -7.83
N LEU A 138 -8.80 -19.22 -6.67
CA LEU A 138 -8.48 -20.25 -5.68
C LEU A 138 -9.76 -20.90 -5.13
N PHE A 139 -10.75 -20.09 -4.75
CA PHE A 139 -12.06 -20.57 -4.27
C PHE A 139 -12.78 -21.44 -5.32
N MET A 140 -12.72 -21.03 -6.60
CA MET A 140 -13.31 -21.79 -7.70
C MET A 140 -12.59 -23.13 -7.93
N LEU A 141 -11.26 -23.19 -7.81
CA LEU A 141 -10.50 -24.44 -7.95
C LEU A 141 -10.87 -25.45 -6.85
N THR A 142 -10.89 -25.00 -5.58
CA THR A 142 -11.23 -25.85 -4.44
C THR A 142 -12.65 -26.42 -4.56
N SER A 143 -13.61 -25.60 -5.03
CA SER A 143 -15.00 -26.02 -5.26
C SER A 143 -15.13 -27.10 -6.35
N ARG A 144 -14.30 -27.03 -7.39
CA ARG A 144 -14.30 -28.01 -8.50
C ARG A 144 -13.72 -29.35 -8.07
N GLU A 145 -12.63 -29.36 -7.30
CA GLU A 145 -12.05 -30.63 -6.82
C GLU A 145 -13.01 -31.39 -5.90
N HIS A 146 -13.67 -30.69 -4.98
CA HIS A 146 -14.65 -31.29 -4.08
C HIS A 146 -15.87 -31.84 -4.84
N SER A 147 -16.27 -31.17 -5.92
CA SER A 147 -17.38 -31.63 -6.77
C SER A 147 -17.01 -32.89 -7.56
N VAL A 148 -15.80 -32.95 -8.16
CA VAL A 148 -15.35 -34.10 -8.97
C VAL A 148 -15.11 -35.35 -8.12
N LEU A 149 -14.58 -35.21 -6.90
CA LEU A 149 -14.37 -36.34 -5.98
C LEU A 149 -15.70 -37.02 -5.58
N ASN A 150 -16.76 -36.25 -5.40
CA ASN A 150 -18.09 -36.80 -5.08
C ASN A 150 -18.69 -37.64 -6.22
N TYR A 151 -18.30 -37.42 -7.48
CA TYR A 151 -18.76 -38.24 -8.61
C TYR A 151 -18.03 -39.58 -8.75
N LEU A 152 -16.82 -39.72 -8.17
CA LEU A 152 -16.00 -40.93 -8.28
C LEU A 152 -16.22 -41.94 -7.13
N GLN A 153 -17.02 -41.58 -6.12
CA GLN A 153 -17.37 -42.46 -4.99
C GLN A 153 -18.66 -43.26 -5.19
N VAL A 154 -19.18 -43.34 -6.42
CA VAL A 154 -20.29 -44.23 -6.85
C VAL A 154 -19.72 -45.41 -7.62
#